data_AF-A0AAW5C020-F1
#
_entry.id   AF-A0AAW5C020-F1
#
_cell.length_a   1.000
_cell.length_b   1.000
_cell.length_c   1.000
_cell.angle_alpha   90.00
_cell.angle_beta   90.00
_cell.angle_gamma   90.00
#
_symmetry.space_group_name_H-M   'P 1'
#
loop_
_entity.id
_entity.type
_entity.pdbx_description
1 polymer ?
#
loop_
_entity_poly.entity_id
_entity_poly.type
_entity_poly.pdbx_seq_one_letter_code
_entity_poly.pdbx_strand_id
1 'polypeptide(L)'
;MISGMFLDANLYLFSFLAVENYILRLCLLVLGCAVLALGLYLMIEADLILMPADAFNSVVVKRTRMKWGNVKSMVDCGLLVISAVIGLVFLGKIMFIREGTLINAIICGQFIKMHTWIFNHLKKRVPEAAVN
;
A
#
# COMPACT_ATOMS: atom_id res chain seq x y z
N MET A 1 11.65 -5.93 18.79
CA MET A 1 12.80 -6.72 18.31
C MET A 1 12.38 -7.88 17.42
N ILE A 2 11.42 -8.73 17.82
CA ILE A 2 11.00 -9.91 17.03
C ILE A 2 10.50 -9.58 15.62
N SER A 3 9.65 -8.55 15.44
CA SER A 3 9.15 -8.18 14.10
C SER A 3 10.24 -7.66 13.16
N GLY A 4 11.29 -7.05 13.71
CA GLY A 4 12.46 -6.60 12.93
C GLY A 4 13.22 -7.79 12.37
N MET A 5 13.54 -8.79 13.21
CA MET A 5 14.19 -10.02 12.76
C MET A 5 13.38 -10.76 11.69
N PHE A 6 12.06 -10.74 11.78
CA PHE A 6 11.20 -11.36 10.77
C PHE A 6 11.23 -10.59 9.44
N LEU A 7 11.25 -9.25 9.49
CA LEU A 7 11.40 -8.41 8.30
C LEU A 7 12.76 -8.64 7.63
N ASP A 8 13.84 -8.69 8.42
CA ASP A 8 15.19 -8.97 7.93
C ASP A 8 15.30 -10.38 7.33
N ALA A 9 14.66 -11.39 7.95
CA ALA A 9 14.60 -12.74 7.40
C ALA A 9 13.86 -12.81 6.05
N ASN A 10 12.72 -12.10 5.93
CA ASN A 10 12.04 -11.98 4.64
C ASN A 10 12.93 -11.29 3.60
N LEU A 11 13.63 -10.22 3.99
CA LEU A 11 14.57 -9.52 3.10
C LEU A 11 15.70 -10.46 2.62
N TYR A 12 16.23 -11.30 3.52
CA TYR A 12 17.24 -12.29 3.18
C TYR A 12 16.71 -13.35 2.20
N LEU A 13 15.49 -13.85 2.40
CA LEU A 13 14.84 -14.78 1.48
C LEU A 13 14.67 -14.19 0.07
N PHE A 14 14.31 -12.91 -0.02
CA PHE A 14 14.17 -12.20 -1.29
C PHE A 14 15.48 -11.64 -1.85
N SER A 15 16.63 -11.86 -1.18
CA SER A 15 17.93 -11.34 -1.63
C SER A 15 18.35 -11.86 -3.01
N PHE A 16 17.84 -13.02 -3.44
CA PHE A 16 18.08 -13.56 -4.79
C PHE A 16 17.38 -12.75 -5.91
N LEU A 17 16.37 -11.94 -5.57
CA LEU A 17 15.68 -11.05 -6.51
C LEU A 17 16.37 -9.67 -6.62
N ALA A 18 17.60 -9.53 -6.13
CA ALA A 18 18.39 -8.30 -6.25
C ALA A 18 18.86 -8.08 -7.71
N VAL A 19 17.92 -7.67 -8.57
CA VAL A 19 18.21 -7.40 -9.98
C VAL A 19 18.91 -6.04 -10.12
N GLU A 20 20.02 -5.98 -10.86
CA GLU A 20 20.73 -4.72 -11.12
C GLU A 20 20.03 -3.84 -12.17
N ASN A 21 19.30 -4.46 -13.10
CA ASN A 21 18.56 -3.76 -14.13
C ASN A 21 17.45 -2.87 -13.53
N TYR A 22 17.53 -1.57 -13.80
CA TYR A 22 16.60 -0.56 -13.29
C TYR A 22 15.15 -0.84 -13.71
N ILE A 23 14.93 -1.28 -14.96
CA ILE A 23 13.60 -1.61 -15.49
C ILE A 23 12.99 -2.78 -14.70
N LEU A 24 13.77 -3.82 -14.41
CA LEU A 24 13.30 -4.96 -13.63
C LEU A 24 12.96 -4.58 -12.18
N ARG A 25 13.70 -3.65 -11.57
CA ARG A 25 13.36 -3.11 -10.23
C ARG A 25 11.99 -2.42 -10.24
N LEU A 26 11.68 -1.65 -11.29
CA LEU A 26 10.37 -1.02 -11.44
C LEU A 26 9.26 -2.06 -11.67
N CYS A 27 9.49 -3.09 -12.49
CA CYS A 27 8.52 -4.17 -12.66
C CYS A 27 8.25 -4.91 -11.35
N LEU A 28 9.29 -5.22 -10.58
CA LEU A 28 9.17 -5.85 -9.26
C LEU A 28 8.43 -4.97 -8.26
N LEU A 29 8.67 -3.65 -8.29
CA LEU A 29 7.93 -2.68 -7.48
C LEU A 29 6.42 -2.75 -7.79
N VAL A 30 6.06 -2.73 -9.08
CA VAL A 30 4.66 -2.79 -9.52
C VAL A 30 3.99 -4.11 -9.10
N LEU A 31 4.67 -5.24 -9.30
CA LEU A 31 4.18 -6.55 -8.86
C LEU A 31 4.02 -6.63 -7.33
N GLY A 32 5.00 -6.09 -6.59
CA GLY A 32 4.93 -5.98 -5.14
C GLY A 32 3.73 -5.15 -4.69
N CYS A 33 3.46 -4.02 -5.34
CA CYS A 33 2.27 -3.20 -5.06
C CYS A 33 0.98 -3.97 -5.28
N ALA A 34 0.90 -4.80 -6.33
CA ALA A 34 -0.28 -5.61 -6.61
C ALA A 34 -0.51 -6.67 -5.52
N VAL A 35 0.54 -7.40 -5.12
CA VAL A 35 0.44 -8.40 -4.04
C VAL A 35 0.11 -7.76 -2.70
N LEU A 36 0.71 -6.60 -2.39
CA LEU A 36 0.42 -5.83 -1.17
C LEU A 36 -1.04 -5.35 -1.15
N ALA A 37 -1.53 -4.83 -2.27
CA ALA A 37 -2.93 -4.40 -2.39
C ALA A 37 -3.90 -5.58 -2.20
N LEU A 38 -3.58 -6.74 -2.77
CA LEU A 38 -4.34 -7.97 -2.60
C LEU A 38 -4.33 -8.45 -1.14
N GLY A 39 -3.16 -8.51 -0.50
CA GLY A 39 -3.03 -8.93 0.90
C GLY A 39 -3.76 -8.00 1.86
N LEU A 40 -3.66 -6.68 1.66
CA LEU A 40 -4.40 -5.69 2.46
C LEU A 40 -5.91 -5.85 2.28
N TYR A 41 -6.35 -6.08 1.04
CA TYR A 41 -7.75 -6.32 0.75
C TYR A 41 -8.28 -7.58 1.48
N LEU A 42 -7.54 -8.69 1.45
CA LEU A 42 -7.87 -9.91 2.20
C LEU A 42 -7.93 -9.67 3.70
N MET A 43 -7.01 -8.90 4.28
CA MET A 43 -7.03 -8.56 5.71
C MET A 43 -8.28 -7.75 6.10
N ILE A 44 -8.74 -6.84 5.25
CA ILE A 44 -9.95 -6.03 5.51
C ILE A 44 -11.21 -6.90 5.42
N GLU A 45 -11.32 -7.79 4.43
CA GLU A 45 -12.50 -8.67 4.28
C GLU A 45 -12.56 -9.72 5.39
N ALA A 46 -11.41 -10.22 5.84
CA ALA A 46 -11.31 -11.21 6.93
C ALA A 46 -11.45 -10.60 8.34
N ASP A 47 -11.72 -9.29 8.44
CA ASP A 47 -11.77 -8.52 9.70
C ASP A 47 -10.54 -8.77 10.60
N LEU A 48 -9.37 -8.88 9.96
CA LEU A 48 -8.11 -9.16 10.64
C LEU A 48 -7.57 -7.90 11.34
N ILE A 49 -6.68 -8.11 12.31
CA ILE A 49 -6.00 -7.01 13.01
C ILE A 49 -5.15 -6.23 12.01
N LEU A 50 -5.59 -5.02 11.71
CA LEU A 50 -4.87 -4.07 10.86
C LEU A 50 -3.72 -3.42 11.64
N MET A 51 -2.64 -3.12 10.94
CA MET A 51 -1.53 -2.34 11.51
C MET A 51 -2.06 -0.96 11.97
N PRO A 52 -1.57 -0.35 13.06
CA PRO A 52 -2.12 0.89 13.60
C PRO A 52 -2.20 2.04 12.56
N ALA A 53 -1.26 2.09 11.63
CA ALA A 53 -1.29 3.04 10.51
C ALA A 53 -2.48 2.79 9.55
N ASP A 54 -2.81 1.53 9.30
CA ASP A 54 -3.95 1.14 8.47
C ASP A 54 -5.27 1.28 9.23
N ALA A 55 -5.28 0.99 10.52
CA ALA A 55 -6.43 1.22 11.40
C ALA A 55 -6.79 2.71 11.47
N PHE A 56 -5.79 3.61 11.47
CA PHE A 56 -6.01 5.04 11.35
C PHE A 56 -6.71 5.40 10.04
N ASN A 57 -6.27 4.83 8.91
CA ASN A 57 -6.93 5.01 7.61
C ASN A 57 -8.39 4.54 7.64
N SER A 58 -8.70 3.43 8.33
CA SER A 58 -10.09 2.96 8.54
C SER A 58 -10.97 4.02 9.20
N VAL A 59 -10.46 4.70 10.22
CA VAL A 59 -11.20 5.72 10.96
C VAL A 59 -11.38 6.96 10.10
N VAL A 60 -10.35 7.36 9.35
CA VAL A 60 -10.46 8.47 8.39
C VAL A 60 -11.51 8.16 7.34
N VAL A 61 -11.55 6.95 6.78
CA VAL A 61 -12.58 6.48 5.84
C VAL A 61 -13.99 6.60 6.43
N LYS A 62 -14.18 6.17 7.68
CA LYS A 62 -15.48 6.31 8.37
C LYS A 62 -15.93 7.76 8.48
N ARG A 63 -14.99 8.72 8.60
CA ARG A 63 -15.28 10.16 8.70
C ARG A 63 -15.48 10.83 7.33
N THR A 64 -14.69 10.49 6.32
CA THR A 64 -14.79 11.10 4.98
C THR A 64 -15.78 10.41 4.05
N ARG A 65 -16.31 9.22 4.41
CA ARG A 65 -17.14 8.35 3.54
C ARG A 65 -16.52 8.05 2.16
N MET A 66 -15.21 8.22 2.02
CA MET A 66 -14.50 7.95 0.78
C MET A 66 -14.13 6.47 0.69
N LYS A 67 -13.86 5.98 -0.52
CA LYS A 67 -13.40 4.60 -0.72
C LYS A 67 -12.08 4.37 0.03
N TRP A 68 -11.96 3.22 0.69
CA TRP A 68 -10.79 2.82 1.47
C TRP A 68 -9.46 3.00 0.73
N GLY A 69 -9.39 2.57 -0.53
CA GLY A 69 -8.19 2.74 -1.35
C GLY A 69 -7.81 4.19 -1.64
N ASN A 70 -8.78 5.10 -1.72
CA ASN A 70 -8.50 6.51 -1.97
C ASN A 70 -7.91 7.18 -0.73
N VAL A 71 -8.43 6.84 0.46
CA VAL A 71 -7.92 7.39 1.72
C VAL A 71 -6.49 6.91 1.96
N LYS A 72 -6.20 5.63 1.73
CA LYS A 72 -4.83 5.12 1.88
C LYS A 72 -3.85 5.83 0.94
N SER A 73 -4.22 5.98 -0.34
CA SER A 73 -3.37 6.71 -1.29
C SER A 73 -3.15 8.18 -0.91
N MET A 74 -4.18 8.86 -0.38
CA MET A 74 -4.05 10.24 0.09
C MET A 74 -3.13 10.35 1.31
N VAL A 75 -3.20 9.40 2.24
CA VAL A 75 -2.33 9.38 3.42
C VAL A 75 -0.88 9.09 3.03
N ASP A 76 -0.64 8.13 2.12
CA ASP A 76 0.70 7.83 1.61
C ASP A 76 1.30 9.03 0.85
N CYS A 77 0.51 9.71 0.01
CA CYS A 77 0.93 10.96 -0.64
C CYS A 77 1.18 12.09 0.37
N GLY A 78 0.34 12.23 1.40
CA GLY A 78 0.53 13.21 2.47
C GLY A 78 1.83 12.99 3.24
N LEU A 79 2.12 11.73 3.59
CA LEU A 79 3.39 11.34 4.21
C LEU A 79 4.59 11.65 3.31
N LEU A 80 4.48 11.47 1.99
CA LEU A 80 5.54 11.85 1.05
C LEU A 80 5.80 13.35 1.03
N VAL A 81 4.74 14.17 1.01
CA VAL A 81 4.87 15.63 1.04
C VAL A 81 5.53 16.08 2.34
N ILE A 82 5.10 15.53 3.48
CA ILE A 82 5.69 15.83 4.79
C ILE A 82 7.18 15.45 4.80
N SER A 83 7.52 14.27 4.29
CA SER A 83 8.90 13.80 4.16
C SER A 83 9.74 14.72 3.28
N ALA A 84 9.19 15.18 2.15
CA ALA A 84 9.86 16.12 1.25
C ALA A 84 10.13 17.47 1.92
N VAL A 85 9.13 18.02 2.63
CA VAL A 85 9.26 19.31 3.34
C VAL A 85 10.32 19.21 4.44
N ILE A 86 10.28 18.15 5.26
CA ILE A 86 11.28 17.94 6.32
C ILE A 86 12.68 17.78 5.71
N GLY A 87 12.81 17.01 4.63
CA GLY A 87 14.07 16.82 3.92
C GLY A 87 14.66 18.11 3.35
N LEU A 88 13.81 19.00 2.83
CA LEU A 88 14.22 20.32 2.33
C LEU A 88 14.68 21.25 3.47
N VAL A 89 13.94 21.29 4.59
CA VAL A 89 14.24 22.17 5.72
C VAL A 89 15.52 21.77 6.44
N PHE A 90 15.76 20.47 6.65
CA PHE A 90 16.92 19.99 7.44
C PHE A 90 18.18 19.71 6.61
N LEU A 91 18.03 19.19 5.39
CA LEU A 91 19.16 18.66 4.61
C LEU A 91 19.46 19.47 3.34
N GLY A 92 18.57 20.37 2.92
CA GLY A 92 18.68 21.14 1.68
C GLY A 92 18.69 20.30 0.40
N LYS A 93 18.57 18.97 0.51
CA LYS A 93 18.53 18.00 -0.58
C LYS A 93 17.57 16.87 -0.25
N ILE A 94 16.78 16.48 -1.24
CA ILE A 94 15.80 15.39 -1.13
C ILE A 94 16.55 14.06 -1.38
N MET A 95 17.25 13.54 -0.37
CA MET A 95 17.99 12.27 -0.51
C MET A 95 17.10 11.02 -0.39
N PHE A 96 15.97 11.12 0.33
CA PHE A 96 15.14 9.96 0.68
C PHE A 96 14.07 9.59 -0.36
N ILE A 97 13.73 10.51 -1.26
CA ILE A 97 12.68 10.31 -2.26
C ILE A 97 13.35 10.12 -3.61
N ARG A 98 13.44 8.87 -4.06
CA ARG A 98 13.78 8.54 -5.46
C ARG A 98 12.50 8.37 -6.27
N GLU A 99 12.64 8.36 -7.59
CA GLU A 99 11.53 8.13 -8.53
C GLU A 99 10.66 6.94 -8.13
N GLY A 100 11.27 5.84 -7.64
CA GLY A 100 10.54 4.65 -7.19
C GLY A 100 9.52 4.92 -6.07
N THR A 101 9.78 5.86 -5.18
CA THR A 101 8.86 6.19 -4.07
C THR A 101 7.65 7.00 -4.58
N LEU A 102 7.88 7.93 -5.51
CA LEU A 102 6.83 8.68 -6.19
C LEU A 102 5.95 7.75 -7.03
N ILE A 103 6.60 6.89 -7.81
CA ILE A 103 5.94 5.87 -8.62
C ILE A 103 5.08 4.96 -7.73
N ASN A 104 5.63 4.45 -6.62
CA ASN A 104 4.89 3.59 -5.70
C ASN A 104 3.65 4.28 -5.12
N ALA A 105 3.76 5.52 -4.61
CA ALA A 105 2.62 6.18 -3.98
C ALA A 105 1.45 6.44 -4.94
N ILE A 106 1.75 6.74 -6.21
CA ILE A 106 0.73 6.91 -7.25
C ILE A 106 0.16 5.56 -7.67
N ILE A 107 1.03 4.60 -7.98
CA ILE A 107 0.67 3.29 -8.52
C ILE A 107 -0.10 2.46 -7.49
N CYS A 108 0.36 2.41 -6.24
CA CYS A 108 -0.28 1.67 -5.16
C CYS A 108 -1.75 2.10 -4.97
N GLY A 109 -2.02 3.41 -5.01
CA GLY A 109 -3.39 3.94 -4.98
C GLY A 109 -4.26 3.46 -6.14
N GLN A 110 -3.72 3.42 -7.36
CA GLN A 110 -4.44 2.90 -8.53
C GLN A 110 -4.67 1.39 -8.44
N PHE A 111 -3.70 0.61 -7.98
CA PHE A 111 -3.86 -0.83 -7.80
C PHE A 111 -4.91 -1.15 -6.73
N ILE A 112 -4.94 -0.45 -5.60
CA ILE A 112 -5.98 -0.66 -4.59
C ILE A 112 -7.36 -0.29 -5.15
N LYS A 113 -7.46 0.77 -5.96
CA LYS A 113 -8.71 1.14 -6.66
C LYS A 113 -9.15 0.04 -7.62
N MET A 114 -8.23 -0.54 -8.38
CA MET A 114 -8.51 -1.64 -9.30
C MET A 114 -9.00 -2.89 -8.56
N HIS A 115 -8.32 -3.28 -7.47
CA HIS A 115 -8.73 -4.42 -6.64
C HIS A 115 -10.09 -4.18 -5.97
N THR A 116 -10.34 -2.97 -5.45
CA THR A 116 -11.64 -2.59 -4.88
C THR A 116 -12.76 -2.60 -5.94
N TRP A 117 -12.45 -2.20 -7.17
CA TRP A 117 -13.41 -2.22 -8.28
C TRP A 117 -13.75 -3.64 -8.74
N ILE A 118 -12.74 -4.51 -8.85
CA ILE A 118 -12.89 -5.95 -9.11
C ILE A 118 -13.74 -6.59 -8.01
N PHE A 119 -13.46 -6.29 -6.74
CA PHE A 119 -14.21 -6.87 -5.65
C PHE A 119 -15.65 -6.38 -5.58
N ASN A 120 -15.93 -5.09 -5.79
CA ASN A 120 -17.30 -4.61 -5.88
C ASN A 120 -18.07 -5.24 -7.06
N HIS A 121 -17.38 -5.62 -8.14
CA HIS A 121 -17.97 -6.42 -9.21
C HIS A 121 -18.24 -7.88 -8.80
N LEU A 122 -17.40 -8.48 -7.96
CA LEU A 122 -17.61 -9.83 -7.42
C LEU A 122 -18.73 -9.84 -6.36
N LYS A 123 -18.81 -8.85 -5.47
CA LYS A 123 -19.90 -8.68 -4.50
C LYS A 123 -21.25 -8.44 -5.19
N LYS A 124 -21.27 -7.75 -6.34
CA LYS A 124 -22.48 -7.66 -7.20
C LYS A 124 -22.92 -9.00 -7.81
N ARG A 125 -22.05 -10.01 -7.88
CA ARG A 125 -22.38 -11.37 -8.34
C ARG A 125 -22.76 -12.33 -7.21
N VAL A 126 -22.66 -11.92 -5.96
CA VAL A 126 -23.27 -12.61 -4.81
C VAL A 126 -24.31 -11.68 -4.18
N PRO A 127 -25.46 -11.47 -4.86
CA PRO A 127 -26.63 -10.94 -4.17
C PRO A 127 -27.13 -12.03 -3.21
N GLU A 128 -27.11 -11.73 -1.91
CA GLU A 128 -28.14 -12.10 -0.92
C GLU A 128 -29.02 -13.34 -1.24
N ALA A 129 -28.42 -14.51 -1.44
CA ALA A 129 -29.14 -15.76 -1.68
C ALA A 129 -28.82 -16.85 -0.64
N ALA A 130 -28.40 -16.45 0.58
CA ALA A 130 -28.07 -17.41 1.63
C ALA A 130 -28.19 -16.87 3.07
N VAL A 131 -29.13 -15.95 3.35
CA VAL A 131 -29.55 -15.69 4.75
C VAL A 131 -31.07 -15.45 4.77
N ASN A 132 -31.83 -16.55 4.62
CA ASN A 132 -33.14 -16.73 5.23
C ASN A 132 -33.00 -17.90 6.22
#